data_AF-A0A529KXH3-F1
#
_entry.id   AF-A0A529KXH3-F1
#
_cell.length_a   1.000
_cell.length_b   1.000
_cell.length_c   1.000
_cell.angle_alpha   90.00
_cell.angle_beta   90.00
_cell.angle_gamma   90.00
#
_symmetry.space_group_name_H-M   'P 1'
#
loop_
_entity.id
_entity.type
_entity.pdbx_description
1 polymer ?
#
loop_
_entity_poly.entity_id
_entity_poly.type
_entity_poly.pdbx_seq_one_letter_code
_entity_poly.pdbx_strand_id
1 'polypeptide(L)' 'MQQKIADDFDRKILRELQADARITNNELAERIGLSPSPCL' A
#
# COMPACT_ATOMS: atom_id res chain seq x y z
N MET A 1 -1.77 20.36 14.05
CA MET A 1 -1.87 19.38 12.96
C MET A 1 -0.51 18.67 12.87
N GLN A 2 -0.34 17.49 13.46
CA GLN A 2 0.89 16.70 13.27
C GLN A 2 0.72 15.86 12.00
N GLN A 3 1.51 16.13 10.96
CA GLN A 3 1.61 15.23 9.82
C GLN A 3 2.38 13.98 10.26
N LYS A 4 1.77 12.81 10.06
CA LYS A 4 2.44 11.53 10.27
C LYS A 4 3.56 11.40 9.25
N ILE A 5 4.77 11.08 9.72
CA ILE A 5 5.91 10.79 8.85
C ILE A 5 5.56 9.52 8.06
N ALA A 6 5.59 9.60 6.73
CA ALA A 6 5.34 8.46 5.86
C ALA A 6 6.42 7.40 6.08
N ASP A 7 5.99 6.20 6.47
CA ASP A 7 6.88 5.06 6.71
C ASP A 7 7.22 4.34 5.39
N ASP A 8 8.03 3.29 5.49
CA ASP A 8 8.49 2.55 4.32
C ASP A 8 7.34 1.83 3.60
N PHE A 9 6.28 1.44 4.31
CA PHE A 9 5.10 0.84 3.70
C PHE A 9 4.28 1.89 2.96
N ASP A 10 4.09 3.08 3.53
CA ASP A 10 3.43 4.19 2.85
C ASP A 10 4.12 4.49 1.50
N ARG A 11 5.46 4.51 1.48
CA ARG A 11 6.25 4.73 0.25
C ARG A 11 6.10 3.59 -0.76
N LYS A 12 6.07 2.34 -0.31
CA LYS A 12 5.86 1.18 -1.18
C LYS A 12 4.45 1.17 -1.78
N ILE A 13 3.44 1.48 -0.98
CA ILE A 13 2.04 1.61 -1.43
C ILE A 13 1.95 2.66 -2.54
N LEU A 14 2.52 3.84 -2.33
CA LEU A 14 2.51 4.91 -3.33
C LEU A 14 3.23 4.48 -4.61
N ARG A 15 4.36 3.77 -4.52
CA ARG A 15 5.08 3.27 -5.69
C ARG A 15 4.24 2.29 -6.51
N GLU A 16 3.60 1.31 -5.86
CA GLU A 16 2.78 0.31 -6.55
C GLU A 16 1.53 0.95 -7.17
N LEU A 17 0.83 1.83 -6.44
CA LEU A 17 -0.36 2.52 -6.94
C LEU A 17 -0.05 3.53 -8.06
N GLN A 18 1.13 4.16 -8.02
CA GLN A 18 1.58 5.03 -9.12
C GLN A 18 1.91 4.22 -10.39
N ALA A 19 2.41 2.99 -10.24
CA ALA A 19 2.68 2.10 -11.36
C ALA A 19 1.38 1.52 -11.95
N ASP A 20 0.45 1.10 -11.08
CA ASP A 20 -0.85 0.57 -11.47
C ASP A 20 -1.90 0.85 -10.38
N ALA A 21 -2.74 1.84 -10.63
CA ALA A 21 -3.81 2.23 -9.71
C ALA A 21 -5.03 1.28 -9.73
N ARG A 22 -5.04 0.25 -10.60
CA ARG A 22 -6.16 -0.70 -10.74
C ARG A 22 -5.90 -2.04 -10.04
N ILE A 23 -4.72 -2.25 -9.45
CA ILE A 23 -4.42 -3.45 -8.67
C ILE A 23 -5.40 -3.61 -7.51
N THR A 24 -5.74 -4.85 -7.20
CA THR A 24 -6.58 -5.14 -6.04
C THR A 24 -5.80 -4.94 -4.74
N ASN A 25 -6.52 -4.73 -3.63
CA ASN A 25 -5.88 -4.62 -2.32
C ASN A 25 -5.08 -5.88 -1.94
N ASN A 26 -5.56 -7.06 -2.33
CA ASN A 26 -4.87 -8.32 -2.04
C ASN A 26 -3.54 -8.40 -2.81
N GLU A 27 -3.54 -8.07 -4.10
CA GLU A 27 -2.31 -8.02 -4.90
C GLU A 27 -1.35 -6.95 -4.37
N LEU A 28 -1.85 -5.78 -3.99
CA LEU A 28 -1.03 -4.73 -3.37
C LEU A 28 -0.37 -5.23 -2.08
N ALA A 29 -1.14 -5.87 -1.19
CA ALA A 29 -0.65 -6.41 0.07
C ALA A 29 0.44 -7.48 -0.15
N GLU A 30 0.23 -8.40 -1.08
CA GLU A 30 1.24 -9.40 -1.48
C GLU A 30 2.52 -8.75 -1.98
N ARG A 31 2.43 -7.73 -2.86
CA ARG A 31 3.60 -7.03 -3.42
C ARG A 31 4.40 -6.26 -2.38
N ILE A 32 3.74 -5.69 -1.37
CA ILE A 32 4.42 -4.93 -0.30
C ILE A 32 4.83 -5.78 0.91
N GLY A 33 4.46 -7.08 0.92
CA GLY A 33 4.80 -8.03 1.99
C GLY A 33 3.96 -7.85 3.25
N LEU A 34 2.72 -7.39 3.11
CA LEU A 34 1.74 -7.29 4.20
C LEU A 34 0.65 -8.33 4.03
N SER A 35 0.04 -8.75 5.14
CA SER A 35 -1.20 -9.53 5.07
C SER A 35 -2.32 -8.64 4.54
N PRO A 36 -3.13 -9.12 3.59
CA PRO A 36 -4.30 -8.37 3.15
C PRO A 36 -5.22 -8.06 4.33
N SER A 37 -5.72 -6.83 4.38
CA SER A 37 -6.75 -6.46 5.34
C SER A 37 -8.00 -7.32 5.08
N PRO A 38 -8.64 -7.90 6.10
CA PRO A 38 -9.75 -8.84 5.94
C PRO A 38 -11.06 -8.23 5.41
N CYS A 39 -11.04 -6.98 4.94
CA CYS A 39 -12.25 -6.20 4.63
C CYS A 39 -12.37 -5.69 3.18
N LEU A 40 -11.60 -6.20 2.21
CA LEU A 40 -11.64 -5.72 0.83
C LEU A 40 -11.85 -6.83 -0.21
#